data_AF-A0A1Y0IP71-F1
#
_entry.id   AF-A0A1Y0IP71-F1
#
_cell.length_a   1.000
_cell.length_b   1.000
_cell.length_c   1.000
_cell.angle_alpha   90.00
_cell.angle_beta   90.00
_cell.angle_gamma   90.00
#
_symmetry.space_group_name_H-M   'P 1'
#
loop_
_entity.id
_entity.type
_entity.pdbx_description
1 polymer ?
#
loop_
_entity_poly.entity_id
_entity_poly.type
_entity_poly.pdbx_seq_one_letter_code
_entity_poly.pdbx_strand_id
1 'polypeptide(L)'
;MKFSKRAALVTSLLLIVAVLIGVYLLTMNKGRNLPNDVLHGPVDEIKVVKGVNDVHVLTQPSEIKTLLGLLETDRWEAKNLKVKCMPDYTLLFNKDTTLGLMCINNDTGYSKIEYQDKTYYYTLPVDTYKKVAAFLDELYQ
;
A
#
# COMPACT_ATOMS: atom_id res chain seq x y z
N MET A 1 27.05 -48.05 -7.64
CA MET A 1 25.58 -48.21 -7.48
C MET A 1 24.90 -47.83 -8.79
N LYS A 2 24.22 -48.75 -9.47
CA LYS A 2 23.40 -48.43 -10.67
C LYS A 2 22.07 -47.89 -10.17
N PHE A 3 21.89 -46.57 -10.17
CA PHE A 3 20.58 -45.98 -9.91
C PHE A 3 19.60 -46.50 -10.97
N SER A 4 18.50 -47.10 -10.53
CA SER A 4 17.49 -47.59 -11.47
C SER A 4 16.91 -46.39 -12.21
N LYS A 5 16.67 -46.54 -13.53
CA LYS A 5 16.10 -45.46 -14.36
C LYS A 5 14.81 -44.88 -13.76
N ARG A 6 14.05 -45.70 -13.04
CA ARG A 6 12.85 -45.30 -12.29
C ARG A 6 13.16 -44.39 -11.10
N ALA A 7 14.19 -44.72 -10.32
CA ALA A 7 14.62 -43.89 -9.19
C ALA A 7 15.13 -42.51 -9.66
N ALA A 8 15.88 -42.48 -10.77
CA ALA A 8 16.34 -41.22 -11.37
C ALA A 8 15.20 -40.34 -11.90
N LEU A 9 14.13 -40.95 -12.40
CA LEU A 9 12.95 -40.25 -12.92
C LEU A 9 12.12 -39.64 -11.79
N VAL A 10 11.93 -40.38 -10.69
CA VAL A 10 11.22 -39.91 -9.51
C VAL A 10 11.96 -38.78 -8.82
N THR A 11 13.29 -38.87 -8.66
CA THR A 11 14.08 -37.77 -8.07
C THR A 11 14.07 -36.53 -8.94
N SER A 12 14.13 -36.67 -10.26
CA SER A 12 14.04 -35.53 -11.18
C SER A 12 12.67 -34.85 -11.11
N LEU A 13 11.59 -35.64 -11.03
CA LEU A 13 10.24 -35.10 -10.92
C LEU A 13 10.02 -34.35 -9.59
N LEU A 14 10.53 -34.89 -8.48
CA LEU A 14 10.49 -34.22 -7.17
C LEU A 14 11.25 -32.90 -7.18
N LEU A 15 12.39 -32.84 -7.87
CA LEU A 15 13.19 -31.63 -8.01
C LEU A 15 12.44 -30.54 -8.79
N ILE A 16 11.74 -30.91 -9.87
CA ILE A 16 10.90 -29.99 -10.64
C ILE A 16 9.75 -29.45 -9.77
N VAL A 17 9.06 -30.32 -9.03
CA VAL A 17 7.98 -29.89 -8.12
C VAL A 17 8.51 -28.96 -7.02
N ALA A 18 9.67 -29.25 -6.44
CA ALA A 18 10.30 -28.39 -5.44
C ALA A 18 10.68 -27.01 -6.02
N VAL A 19 11.19 -26.97 -7.26
CA VAL A 19 11.48 -25.71 -7.96
C VAL A 19 10.19 -24.92 -8.22
N LEU A 20 9.12 -25.57 -8.68
CA LEU A 20 7.83 -24.93 -8.92
C LEU A 20 7.23 -24.36 -7.63
N ILE A 21 7.30 -25.10 -6.52
CA ILE A 21 6.88 -24.61 -5.19
C ILE A 21 7.76 -23.43 -4.76
N GLY A 22 9.08 -23.52 -4.94
CA GLY A 22 9.99 -22.42 -4.62
C GLY A 22 9.69 -21.15 -5.42
N VAL A 23 9.45 -21.26 -6.73
CA VAL A 23 9.07 -20.14 -7.59
C VAL A 23 7.69 -19.58 -7.20
N TYR A 24 6.73 -20.44 -6.89
CA TYR A 24 5.39 -20.04 -6.41
C TYR A 24 5.47 -19.28 -5.09
N LEU A 25 6.24 -19.77 -4.12
CA LEU A 25 6.43 -19.10 -2.83
C LEU A 25 7.19 -17.76 -2.99
N LEU A 26 8.20 -17.70 -3.86
CA LEU A 26 8.94 -16.47 -4.15
C LEU A 26 8.08 -15.41 -4.87
N THR A 27 7.07 -15.83 -5.62
CA THR A 27 6.14 -14.92 -6.31
C THR A 27 4.97 -14.50 -5.42
N MET A 28 4.48 -15.38 -4.52
CA MET A 28 3.46 -15.02 -3.53
C MET A 28 3.98 -14.08 -2.43
N ASN A 29 5.25 -14.19 -2.02
CA ASN A 29 5.83 -13.34 -0.96
C ASN A 29 6.35 -11.99 -1.43
N LYS A 30 6.29 -11.68 -2.72
CA LYS A 30 6.54 -10.32 -3.22
C LYS A 30 5.24 -9.56 -3.34
N GLY A 31 4.54 -9.41 -2.23
CA GLY A 31 3.72 -8.22 -2.05
C GLY A 31 4.69 -7.05 -2.14
N ARG A 32 4.76 -6.38 -3.29
CA ARG A 32 5.47 -5.10 -3.38
C ARG A 32 5.02 -4.27 -2.20
N ASN A 33 5.95 -3.64 -1.49
CA ASN A 33 5.60 -2.65 -0.50
C ASN A 33 5.18 -1.38 -1.27
N LEU A 34 4.09 -1.50 -2.03
CA LEU A 34 3.58 -0.53 -2.96
C LEU A 34 3.34 0.83 -2.29
N PRO A 35 2.85 0.91 -1.03
CA PRO A 35 2.80 2.18 -0.31
C PRO A 35 4.17 2.85 -0.27
N ASN A 36 5.22 2.11 0.13
CA ASN A 36 6.58 2.62 0.23
C ASN A 36 7.16 3.00 -1.15
N ASP A 37 6.95 2.16 -2.17
CA ASP A 37 7.53 2.37 -3.51
C ASP A 37 6.87 3.55 -4.25
N VAL A 38 5.57 3.78 -4.04
CA VAL A 38 4.80 4.80 -4.76
C VAL A 38 4.79 6.14 -4.01
N LEU A 39 4.77 6.12 -2.68
CA LEU A 39 4.61 7.33 -1.87
C LEU A 39 5.95 7.98 -1.49
N HIS A 40 7.08 7.26 -1.56
CA HIS A 40 8.42 7.82 -1.31
C HIS A 40 9.19 8.22 -2.58
N GLY A 41 8.54 8.23 -3.74
CA GLY A 41 9.09 8.86 -4.94
C GLY A 41 9.22 10.39 -4.79
N PRO A 42 9.88 11.08 -5.74
CA PRO A 42 9.82 12.53 -5.78
C PRO A 42 8.36 12.98 -5.97
N VAL A 43 7.87 13.80 -5.04
CA VAL A 43 6.53 14.38 -5.05
C VAL A 43 6.69 15.90 -4.92
N ASP A 44 6.37 16.61 -5.99
CA ASP A 44 6.47 18.08 -6.03
C ASP A 44 5.19 18.76 -5.51
N GLU A 45 4.05 18.08 -5.62
CA GLU A 45 2.74 18.58 -5.24
C GLU A 45 1.87 17.43 -4.72
N ILE A 46 1.09 17.68 -3.66
CA ILE A 46 0.03 16.79 -3.19
C ILE A 46 -1.27 17.58 -3.16
N LYS A 47 -2.29 17.12 -3.91
CA LYS A 47 -3.65 17.66 -3.75
C LYS A 47 -4.38 16.85 -2.69
N VAL A 48 -4.81 17.52 -1.65
CA VAL A 48 -5.66 16.96 -0.60
C VAL A 48 -7.09 17.31 -0.93
N VAL A 49 -7.97 16.33 -0.94
CA VAL A 49 -9.42 16.51 -1.10
C VAL A 49 -10.10 15.99 0.15
N LYS A 50 -10.85 16.86 0.83
CA LYS A 50 -11.71 16.51 1.97
C LYS A 50 -13.17 16.56 1.51
N GLY A 51 -13.90 15.45 1.67
CA GLY A 51 -15.28 15.35 1.19
C GLY A 51 -15.40 15.54 -0.33
N VAL A 52 -16.33 16.39 -0.78
CA VAL A 52 -16.70 16.52 -2.22
C VAL A 52 -16.11 17.77 -2.88
N ASN A 53 -15.82 18.84 -2.12
CA ASN A 53 -15.52 20.15 -2.69
C ASN A 53 -14.28 20.85 -2.11
N ASP A 54 -13.75 20.40 -0.97
CA ASP A 54 -12.65 21.09 -0.30
C ASP A 54 -11.33 20.52 -0.80
N VAL A 55 -10.64 21.29 -1.65
CA VAL A 55 -9.34 20.94 -2.21
C VAL A 55 -8.28 21.88 -1.66
N HIS A 56 -7.28 21.31 -0.98
CA HIS A 56 -6.07 22.00 -0.56
C HIS A 56 -4.87 21.48 -1.37
N VAL A 57 -3.96 22.36 -1.77
CA VAL A 57 -2.78 21.96 -2.55
C VAL A 57 -1.53 22.20 -1.72
N LEU A 58 -0.84 21.13 -1.36
CA LEU A 58 0.44 21.17 -0.69
C LEU A 58 1.55 21.29 -1.73
N THR A 59 2.26 22.42 -1.71
CA THR A 59 3.44 22.66 -2.56
C THR A 59 4.70 22.90 -1.74
N GLN A 60 4.61 23.07 -0.42
CA GLN A 60 5.80 23.26 0.41
C GLN A 60 6.51 21.93 0.65
N PRO A 61 7.81 21.79 0.34
CA PRO A 61 8.54 20.55 0.55
C PRO A 61 8.54 20.07 2.00
N SER A 62 8.52 21.00 2.97
CA SER A 62 8.43 20.68 4.40
C SER A 62 7.10 20.03 4.78
N GLU A 63 5.98 20.55 4.28
CA GLU A 63 4.64 20.01 4.54
C GLU A 63 4.46 18.65 3.87
N ILE A 64 4.91 18.51 2.62
CA ILE A 64 4.93 17.25 1.89
C ILE A 64 5.75 16.20 2.66
N LYS A 65 6.96 16.56 3.11
CA LYS A 65 7.82 15.66 3.88
C LYS A 65 7.18 15.26 5.22
N THR A 66 6.54 16.19 5.92
CA THR A 66 5.82 15.91 7.16
C THR A 66 4.68 14.93 6.92
N LEU A 67 3.82 15.19 5.93
CA LEU A 67 2.72 14.30 5.58
C LEU A 67 3.20 12.89 5.23
N LEU A 68 4.21 12.78 4.37
CA LEU A 68 4.80 11.48 4.00
C LEU A 68 5.37 10.74 5.21
N GLY A 69 6.02 11.45 6.13
CA GLY A 69 6.52 10.87 7.38
C GLY A 69 5.42 10.37 8.31
N LEU A 70 4.29 11.08 8.38
CA LEU A 70 3.14 10.69 9.20
C LEU A 70 2.41 9.44 8.69
N LEU A 71 2.53 9.12 7.40
CA LEU A 71 1.85 7.96 6.82
C LEU A 71 2.39 6.62 7.35
N GLU A 72 3.64 6.56 7.87
CA GLU A 72 4.26 5.35 8.43
C GLU A 72 4.00 4.09 7.55
N THR A 73 4.24 4.21 6.24
CA THR A 73 3.82 3.22 5.22
C THR A 73 4.46 1.84 5.39
N ASP A 74 5.56 1.77 6.13
CA ASP A 74 6.24 0.55 6.54
C ASP A 74 5.41 -0.33 7.48
N ARG A 75 4.44 0.26 8.18
CA ARG A 75 3.52 -0.42 9.11
C ARG A 75 2.20 -0.84 8.47
N TRP A 76 2.07 -0.67 7.15
CA TRP A 76 0.83 -0.98 6.44
C TRP A 76 0.79 -2.45 6.06
N GLU A 77 -0.36 -3.09 6.25
CA GLU A 77 -0.56 -4.49 5.86
C GLU A 77 -1.57 -4.59 4.73
N ALA A 78 -1.23 -5.38 3.70
CA ALA A 78 -2.13 -5.58 2.56
C ALA A 78 -3.41 -6.32 3.00
N LYS A 79 -4.55 -5.82 2.56
CA LYS A 79 -5.87 -6.39 2.85
C LYS A 79 -6.54 -6.89 1.59
N ASN A 80 -6.97 -8.15 1.61
CA ASN A 80 -7.60 -8.82 0.47
C ASN A 80 -9.06 -8.41 0.20
N LEU A 81 -9.63 -7.47 0.98
CA LEU A 81 -11.05 -7.13 0.94
C LEU A 81 -11.27 -5.62 0.79
N LYS A 82 -12.16 -5.27 -0.12
CA LYS A 82 -12.68 -3.90 -0.28
C LYS A 82 -13.49 -3.51 0.95
N VAL A 83 -13.02 -2.50 1.67
CA VAL A 83 -13.77 -1.91 2.77
C VAL A 83 -14.87 -1.02 2.18
N LYS A 84 -16.11 -1.18 2.64
CA LYS A 84 -17.26 -0.38 2.18
C LYS A 84 -17.38 0.91 3.00
N CYS A 85 -16.39 1.80 2.91
CA CYS A 85 -16.49 3.17 3.41
C CYS A 85 -15.95 4.14 2.36
N MET A 86 -16.51 5.35 2.32
CA MET A 86 -15.96 6.44 1.51
C MET A 86 -14.75 7.04 2.23
N PRO A 87 -13.73 7.53 1.51
CA PRO A 87 -12.60 8.18 2.13
C PRO A 87 -12.95 9.56 2.70
N ASP A 88 -12.55 9.76 3.96
CA ASP A 88 -12.61 11.07 4.62
C ASP A 88 -11.62 12.05 3.97
N TYR A 89 -10.47 11.52 3.54
CA TYR A 89 -9.43 12.27 2.82
C TYR A 89 -8.94 11.49 1.60
N THR A 90 -8.79 12.21 0.48
CA THR A 90 -8.15 11.70 -0.73
C THR A 90 -6.91 12.53 -1.04
N LEU A 91 -5.75 11.88 -1.07
CA LEU A 91 -4.47 12.48 -1.45
C LEU A 91 -4.15 12.07 -2.89
N LEU A 92 -3.93 13.05 -3.76
CA LEU A 92 -3.55 12.86 -5.15
C LEU A 92 -2.05 13.16 -5.27
N PHE A 93 -1.27 12.14 -5.57
CA PHE A 93 0.17 12.22 -5.78
C PHE A 93 0.45 12.11 -7.28
N ASN A 94 1.04 13.14 -7.89
CA ASN A 94 1.30 13.18 -9.33
C ASN A 94 0.01 12.87 -10.16
N LYS A 95 0.12 12.51 -11.45
CA LYS A 95 -1.05 12.26 -12.30
C LYS A 95 -1.75 10.92 -12.06
N ASP A 96 -1.04 9.93 -11.51
CA ASP A 96 -1.44 8.53 -11.64
C ASP A 96 -1.59 7.78 -10.30
N THR A 97 -1.43 8.48 -9.17
CA THR A 97 -1.54 7.85 -7.84
C THR A 97 -2.55 8.57 -6.97
N THR A 98 -3.51 7.82 -6.44
CA THR A 98 -4.46 8.30 -5.45
C THR A 98 -4.38 7.46 -4.18
N LEU A 99 -4.30 8.10 -3.03
CA LEU A 99 -4.43 7.47 -1.72
C LEU A 99 -5.72 7.94 -1.07
N GLY A 100 -6.60 7.02 -0.71
CA GLY A 100 -7.79 7.32 0.05
C GLY A 100 -7.66 6.83 1.48
N LEU A 101 -7.64 7.75 2.46
CA LEU A 101 -7.81 7.40 3.87
C LEU A 101 -9.29 7.11 4.12
N MET A 102 -9.63 5.83 4.18
CA MET A 102 -11.00 5.37 4.06
C MET A 102 -11.80 5.61 5.34
N CYS A 103 -11.50 4.88 6.40
CA CYS A 103 -12.19 5.01 7.68
C CYS A 103 -11.38 4.32 8.78
N ILE A 104 -11.71 4.57 10.03
CA ILE A 104 -11.16 3.84 11.18
C ILE A 104 -12.26 3.06 11.91
N ASN A 105 -11.89 1.95 12.52
CA ASN A 105 -12.63 1.35 13.62
C ASN A 105 -11.78 1.45 14.91
N ASN A 106 -12.19 0.75 15.98
CA ASN A 106 -11.51 0.85 17.28
C ASN A 106 -10.00 0.54 17.22
N ASP A 107 -9.59 -0.40 16.37
CA ASP A 107 -8.23 -0.98 16.41
C ASP A 107 -7.49 -0.87 15.07
N THR A 108 -8.16 -0.44 13.99
CA THR A 108 -7.58 -0.43 12.64
C THR A 108 -8.06 0.74 11.80
N GLY A 109 -7.12 1.43 11.16
CA GLY A 109 -7.41 2.33 10.05
C GLY A 109 -7.35 1.62 8.71
N TYR A 110 -8.17 2.07 7.76
CA TYR A 110 -8.24 1.53 6.42
C TYR A 110 -7.83 2.58 5.40
N SER A 111 -7.04 2.15 4.43
CA SER A 111 -6.61 2.98 3.31
C SER A 111 -6.72 2.21 2.00
N LYS A 112 -6.85 2.94 0.90
CA LYS A 112 -6.69 2.41 -0.45
C LYS A 112 -5.63 3.20 -1.21
N ILE A 113 -4.92 2.52 -2.09
CA ILE A 113 -4.03 3.15 -3.08
C ILE A 113 -4.52 2.73 -4.47
N GLU A 114 -4.77 3.70 -5.33
CA GLU A 114 -5.04 3.51 -6.75
C GLU A 114 -3.78 3.89 -7.53
N TYR A 115 -3.24 2.94 -8.28
CA TYR A 115 -1.99 3.08 -9.04
C TYR A 115 -2.08 2.26 -10.33
N GLN A 116 -1.79 2.88 -11.48
CA GLN A 116 -1.81 2.22 -12.79
C GLN A 116 -3.08 1.38 -13.02
N ASP A 117 -4.25 1.99 -12.82
CA ASP A 117 -5.58 1.39 -12.96
C ASP A 117 -5.88 0.21 -12.01
N LYS A 118 -5.07 0.03 -10.96
CA LYS A 118 -5.29 -1.01 -9.93
C LYS A 118 -5.55 -0.39 -8.58
N THR A 119 -6.50 -0.95 -7.84
CA THR A 119 -6.80 -0.56 -6.46
C THR A 119 -6.26 -1.61 -5.49
N TYR A 120 -5.50 -1.14 -4.51
CA TYR A 120 -4.92 -1.92 -3.43
C TYR A 120 -5.47 -1.43 -2.10
N TYR A 121 -5.81 -2.34 -1.20
CA TYR A 121 -6.37 -2.01 0.11
C TYR A 121 -5.36 -2.34 1.20
N TYR A 122 -5.27 -1.48 2.20
CA TYR A 122 -4.33 -1.61 3.31
C TYR A 122 -5.02 -1.37 4.65
N THR A 123 -4.50 -2.03 5.67
CA THR A 123 -4.68 -1.62 7.06
C THR A 123 -3.49 -0.80 7.50
N LEU A 124 -3.73 0.17 8.38
CA LEU A 124 -2.72 0.97 9.04
C LEU A 124 -3.07 1.11 10.53
N PRO A 125 -2.07 1.37 11.40
CA PRO A 125 -2.34 1.63 12.81
C PRO A 125 -3.30 2.81 12.99
N VAL A 126 -4.21 2.72 13.96
CA VAL A 126 -5.18 3.80 14.25
C VAL A 126 -4.48 5.10 14.59
N ASP A 127 -3.36 5.04 15.32
CA ASP A 127 -2.57 6.22 15.68
C ASP A 127 -2.00 6.92 14.45
N THR A 128 -1.47 6.15 13.48
CA THR A 128 -1.04 6.65 12.17
C THR A 128 -2.17 7.38 11.45
N TYR A 129 -3.35 6.76 11.38
CA TYR A 129 -4.52 7.41 10.77
C TYR A 129 -4.87 8.73 11.47
N LYS A 130 -4.96 8.73 12.80
CA LYS A 130 -5.34 9.92 13.59
C LYS A 130 -4.35 11.06 13.43
N LYS A 131 -3.04 10.78 13.43
CA LYS A 131 -2.00 11.80 13.22
C LYS A 131 -2.13 12.44 11.83
N VAL A 132 -2.33 11.62 10.81
CA VAL A 132 -2.50 12.12 9.44
C VAL A 132 -3.79 12.95 9.34
N ALA A 133 -4.91 12.45 9.87
CA ALA A 133 -6.18 13.18 9.87
C ALA A 133 -6.07 14.53 10.58
N ALA A 134 -5.43 14.59 11.76
CA ALA A 134 -5.21 15.83 12.49
C ALA A 134 -4.36 16.84 11.70
N PHE A 135 -3.26 16.40 11.10
CA PHE A 135 -2.44 17.24 10.23
C PHE A 135 -3.23 17.77 9.03
N LEU A 136 -4.05 16.92 8.39
CA LEU A 136 -4.87 17.35 7.26
C LEU A 136 -5.98 18.31 7.69
N ASP A 137 -6.58 18.12 8.87
CA ASP A 137 -7.59 19.02 9.43
C ASP A 137 -7.06 20.43 9.65
N GLU A 138 -5.80 20.56 10.10
CA GLU A 138 -5.13 21.86 10.28
C GLU A 138 -4.97 22.64 8.97
N LEU A 139 -4.91 21.97 7.81
CA LEU A 139 -4.82 22.63 6.50
C LEU A 139 -6.12 23.32 6.07
N TYR A 140 -7.24 23.02 6.72
CA TYR A 140 -8.58 23.57 6.42
C TYR A 140 -9.10 24.54 7.50
N GLN A 141 -8.27 24.92 8.48
CA GLN A 141 -8.60 25.92 9.51
C GLN A 141 -8.09 27.30 9.10
#